data_AF-A0A7M7KVT4-F1
#
_entry.id   AF-A0A7M7KVT4-F1
#
_cell.length_a   1.000
_cell.length_b   1.000
_cell.length_c   1.000
_cell.angle_alpha   90.00
_cell.angle_beta   90.00
_cell.angle_gamma   90.00
#
_symmetry.space_group_name_H-M   'P 1'
#
loop_
_entity.id
_entity.type
_entity.pdbx_description
1 polymer ?
#
loop_
_entity_poly.entity_id
_entity_poly.type
_entity_poly.pdbx_seq_one_letter_code
_entity_poly.pdbx_strand_id
1 'polypeptide(L)'
;MAGNTVKLEELLQKSFPVVKVDALRPVVMAILKNLEHVDERYLRRLVADKQLYQEADVGVKRQIWLSHQSLFGDEVLPLFQRYMKEREAALWEMGEAGASFYAPTPRQRRQHPIVQQLVTMVGRNVVLYDMVLQSLRTLFVRTKNVHYCTLRVELLMALHDADVQDITQIDSCHKFAWCLDACVRERNIDAKRSRELQGFLDGVKPGSEQVLGDIAMSLADPHATNFLVSSALKIIHLLINNESLPRDHTVLLLLMRMLSLGLDAWRIMTDQEFKEPKLDPQVVTKFLPSMMSLMVDDLVRQLNSRLPQDDRETAITTIEHSGPPPDAYQAYINESGVACILACYYTLHTVRTRDRTGLMRVLGVLSGEGPAYSDVFLHTLVGHLVCHLAEEFAHEDFCTVIFDEFFLTALARENVLRHLLRLVWHSFHKLAASRLDMLMKALQTMCTGNHNLTPSFEQLKERISTQQTSMSARVPQPTDSPVFQVPCTPHHSY
;
A
#
# COMPACT_ATOMS: atom_id res chain seq x y z
N MET A 1 -35.60 24.38 24.90
CA MET A 1 -34.14 24.29 25.11
C MET A 1 -33.50 25.63 25.49
N ALA A 2 -33.97 26.78 24.99
CA ALA A 2 -33.40 28.11 25.29
C ALA A 2 -33.33 28.51 26.78
N GLY A 3 -34.21 28.00 27.65
CA GLY A 3 -34.19 28.32 29.09
C GLY A 3 -33.05 27.68 29.89
N ASN A 4 -32.41 26.62 29.36
CA ASN A 4 -31.29 25.95 30.03
C ASN A 4 -29.94 26.54 29.63
N THR A 5 -29.79 27.04 28.39
CA THR A 5 -28.57 27.68 27.92
C THR A 5 -28.30 28.99 28.65
N VAL A 6 -29.32 29.83 28.85
CA VAL A 6 -29.20 31.08 29.62
C VAL A 6 -28.74 30.82 31.07
N LYS A 7 -29.24 29.77 31.70
CA LYS A 7 -28.80 29.38 33.05
C LYS A 7 -27.35 28.90 33.08
N LEU A 8 -26.90 28.18 32.06
CA LEU A 8 -25.51 27.73 31.94
C LEU A 8 -24.56 28.91 31.70
N GLU A 9 -24.97 29.89 30.90
CA GLU A 9 -24.22 31.14 30.69
C GLU A 9 -24.08 31.96 31.97
N GLU A 10 -25.16 32.12 32.73
CA GLU A 10 -25.13 32.79 34.05
C GLU A 10 -24.22 32.05 35.04
N LEU A 11 -24.29 30.72 35.07
CA LEU A 11 -23.43 29.89 35.90
C LEU A 11 -21.97 30.02 35.49
N LEU A 12 -21.68 30.00 34.18
CA LEU A 12 -20.33 30.21 33.66
C LEU A 12 -19.79 31.57 34.07
N GLN A 13 -20.60 32.63 33.98
CA GLN A 13 -20.17 33.97 34.35
C GLN A 13 -19.74 34.06 35.83
N LYS A 14 -20.44 33.35 36.71
CA LYS A 14 -20.14 33.30 38.15
C LYS A 14 -18.97 32.36 38.48
N SER A 15 -18.82 31.24 37.78
CA SER A 15 -17.84 30.20 38.08
C SER A 15 -16.50 30.36 37.36
N PHE A 16 -16.46 31.02 36.20
CA PHE A 16 -15.22 31.17 35.42
C PHE A 16 -14.08 31.89 36.16
N PRO A 17 -14.30 32.89 37.03
CA PRO A 17 -13.20 33.50 37.82
C PRO A 17 -12.42 32.50 38.68
N VAL A 18 -13.04 31.39 39.10
CA VAL A 18 -12.40 30.35 39.92
C VAL A 18 -11.86 29.17 39.09
N VAL A 19 -11.78 29.29 37.76
CA VAL A 19 -11.28 28.22 36.87
C VAL A 19 -9.83 27.79 37.17
N LYS A 20 -9.04 28.68 37.77
CA LYS A 20 -7.67 28.38 38.22
C LYS A 20 -7.62 27.51 39.48
N VAL A 21 -8.71 27.39 40.22
CA VAL A 21 -8.79 26.55 41.42
C VAL A 21 -9.02 25.10 41.01
N ASP A 22 -8.03 24.23 41.22
CA ASP A 22 -8.03 22.83 40.79
C ASP A 22 -9.31 22.07 41.20
N ALA A 23 -9.80 22.28 42.43
CA ALA A 23 -10.99 21.60 42.94
C ALA A 23 -12.30 21.99 42.21
N LEU A 24 -12.38 23.20 41.65
CA LEU A 24 -13.59 23.74 41.01
C LEU A 24 -13.50 23.72 39.48
N ARG A 25 -12.29 23.58 38.92
CA ARG A 25 -12.05 23.54 37.47
C ARG A 25 -12.90 22.49 36.73
N PRO A 26 -13.06 21.25 37.21
CA PRO A 26 -13.89 20.25 36.51
C PRO A 26 -15.33 20.71 36.31
N VAL A 27 -15.88 21.47 37.25
CA VAL A 27 -17.24 22.03 37.15
C VAL A 27 -17.32 23.10 36.06
N VAL A 28 -16.33 24.00 36.00
CA VAL A 28 -16.26 25.03 34.94
C VAL A 28 -16.11 24.38 33.56
N MET A 29 -15.24 23.38 33.44
CA MET A 29 -15.04 22.63 32.19
C MET A 29 -16.30 21.88 31.75
N ALA A 30 -17.05 21.29 32.70
CA ALA A 30 -18.32 20.65 32.41
C ALA A 30 -19.38 21.66 31.93
N ILE A 31 -19.43 22.87 32.49
CA ILE A 31 -20.33 23.93 32.00
C ILE A 31 -19.95 24.32 30.56
N LEU A 32 -18.67 24.58 30.30
CA LEU A 32 -18.17 24.93 28.97
C LEU A 32 -18.50 23.87 27.92
N LYS A 33 -18.37 22.58 28.27
CA LYS A 33 -18.70 21.45 27.39
C LYS A 33 -20.16 21.42 26.95
N ASN A 34 -21.09 21.86 27.81
CA ASN A 34 -22.53 21.79 27.56
C ASN A 34 -23.08 23.08 26.91
N LEU A 35 -22.24 24.07 26.63
CA LEU A 35 -22.61 25.27 25.91
C LEU A 35 -22.38 25.08 24.41
N GLU A 36 -23.44 25.29 23.62
CA GLU A 36 -23.35 25.26 22.15
C GLU A 36 -22.44 26.36 21.62
N HIS A 37 -22.48 27.55 22.24
CA HIS A 37 -21.65 28.69 21.92
C HIS A 37 -21.03 29.27 23.18
N VAL A 38 -19.70 29.40 23.19
CA VAL A 38 -18.93 29.98 24.28
C VAL A 38 -18.44 31.36 23.85
N ASP A 39 -18.74 32.38 24.64
CA ASP A 39 -18.28 33.75 24.40
C ASP A 39 -16.74 33.80 24.24
N GLU A 40 -16.29 34.50 23.20
CA GLU A 40 -14.90 34.63 22.80
C GLU A 40 -13.98 35.09 23.93
N ARG A 41 -14.50 35.90 24.88
CA ARG A 41 -13.73 36.36 26.06
C ARG A 41 -13.20 35.21 26.91
N TYR A 42 -13.97 34.12 27.01
CA TYR A 42 -13.59 32.93 27.75
C TYR A 42 -12.63 32.07 26.93
N LEU A 43 -12.87 31.94 25.63
CA LEU A 43 -12.00 31.21 24.72
C LEU A 43 -10.58 31.79 24.69
N ARG A 44 -10.43 33.12 24.62
CA ARG A 44 -9.10 33.78 24.68
C ARG A 44 -8.37 33.49 25.99
N ARG A 45 -9.09 33.40 27.11
CA ARG A 45 -8.50 33.04 28.41
C ARG A 45 -8.09 31.57 28.50
N LEU A 46 -8.84 30.67 27.86
CA LEU A 46 -8.46 29.26 27.77
C LEU A 46 -7.21 29.08 26.90
N VAL A 47 -7.10 29.81 25.79
CA VAL A 47 -5.91 29.77 24.90
C VAL A 47 -4.66 30.30 25.60
N ALA A 48 -4.79 31.34 26.43
CA ALA A 48 -3.66 31.94 27.14
C ALA A 48 -3.05 31.00 28.21
N ASP A 49 -3.76 29.97 28.64
CA ASP A 49 -3.32 29.03 29.67
C ASP A 49 -3.28 27.60 29.12
N LYS A 50 -2.06 27.06 28.97
CA LYS A 50 -1.83 25.74 28.37
C LYS A 50 -2.54 24.61 29.13
N GLN A 51 -2.65 24.70 30.46
CA GLN A 51 -3.30 23.65 31.24
C GLN A 51 -4.82 23.67 31.02
N LEU A 52 -5.42 24.86 31.04
CA LEU A 52 -6.85 25.01 30.78
C LEU A 52 -7.22 24.59 29.35
N TYR A 53 -6.37 24.93 28.37
CA TYR A 53 -6.55 24.48 27.00
C TYR A 53 -6.46 22.95 26.89
N GLN A 54 -5.49 22.30 27.53
CA GLN A 54 -5.35 20.83 27.47
C GLN A 54 -6.56 20.10 28.05
N GLU A 55 -7.08 20.56 29.18
CA GLU A 55 -8.24 19.98 29.87
C GLU A 55 -9.60 20.29 29.21
N ALA A 56 -9.64 21.25 28.28
CA ALA A 56 -10.87 21.62 27.58
C ALA A 56 -11.39 20.46 26.70
N ASP A 57 -12.71 20.27 26.71
CA ASP A 57 -13.39 19.31 25.83
C ASP A 57 -13.19 19.68 24.35
N VAL A 58 -13.16 18.66 23.49
CA VAL A 58 -12.95 18.85 22.04
C VAL A 58 -14.01 19.76 21.43
N GLY A 59 -15.26 19.73 21.90
CA GLY A 59 -16.31 20.65 21.46
C GLY A 59 -15.96 22.13 21.68
N VAL A 60 -15.34 22.44 22.83
CA VAL A 60 -14.86 23.80 23.15
C VAL A 60 -13.63 24.13 22.31
N LYS A 61 -12.69 23.17 22.16
CA LYS A 61 -11.50 23.35 21.31
C LYS A 61 -11.87 23.63 19.85
N ARG A 62 -12.91 22.99 19.30
CA ARG A 62 -13.42 23.31 17.96
C ARG A 62 -13.79 24.78 17.81
N GLN A 63 -14.45 25.37 18.81
CA GLN A 63 -14.76 26.80 18.78
C GLN A 63 -13.50 27.66 18.82
N ILE A 64 -12.50 27.27 19.61
CA ILE A 64 -11.17 27.92 19.64
C ILE A 64 -10.51 27.86 18.26
N TRP A 65 -10.48 26.68 17.63
CA TRP A 65 -9.84 26.41 16.36
C TRP A 65 -10.45 27.19 15.19
N LEU A 66 -11.75 27.47 15.24
CA LEU A 66 -12.41 28.32 14.24
C LEU A 66 -11.89 29.75 14.27
N SER A 67 -11.64 30.30 15.47
CA SER A 67 -11.10 31.64 15.63
C SER A 67 -9.56 31.69 15.49
N HIS A 68 -8.87 30.59 15.80
CA HIS A 68 -7.41 30.47 15.80
C HIS A 68 -6.96 29.26 14.98
N GLN A 69 -7.02 29.40 13.66
CA GLN A 69 -6.75 28.31 12.70
C GLN A 69 -5.34 27.72 12.81
N SER A 70 -4.33 28.51 13.18
CA SER A 70 -2.95 28.02 13.35
C SER A 70 -2.85 26.96 14.45
N LEU A 71 -3.57 27.13 15.57
CA LEU A 71 -3.57 26.17 16.68
C LEU A 71 -4.14 24.82 16.24
N PHE A 72 -5.11 24.81 15.33
CA PHE A 72 -5.63 23.56 14.79
C PHE A 72 -4.59 22.83 13.94
N GLY A 73 -3.86 23.58 13.10
CA GLY A 73 -2.72 23.04 12.35
C GLY A 73 -1.67 22.40 13.25
N ASP A 74 -1.34 23.05 14.36
CA ASP A 74 -0.36 22.55 15.35
C ASP A 74 -0.81 21.26 16.05
N GLU A 75 -2.12 21.06 16.25
CA GLU A 75 -2.67 19.82 16.82
C GLU A 75 -2.75 18.67 15.80
N VAL A 76 -3.08 19.00 14.55
CA VAL A 76 -3.33 18.00 13.50
C VAL A 76 -2.04 17.52 12.84
N LEU A 77 -1.04 18.39 12.66
CA LEU A 77 0.21 18.03 11.97
C LEU A 77 0.98 16.88 12.64
N PRO A 78 1.12 16.82 13.99
CA PRO A 78 1.75 15.69 14.66
C PRO A 78 1.01 14.37 14.41
N LEU A 79 -0.33 14.41 14.30
CA LEU A 79 -1.13 13.22 13.97
C LEU A 79 -0.82 12.72 12.57
N PHE A 80 -0.68 13.62 11.59
CA PHE A 80 -0.28 13.23 10.23
C PHE A 80 1.10 12.61 10.20
N GLN A 81 2.09 13.24 10.84
CA GLN A 81 3.46 12.73 10.89
C GLN A 81 3.52 11.35 11.54
N ARG A 82 2.79 11.16 12.65
CA ARG A 82 2.68 9.87 13.32
C ARG A 82 2.04 8.82 12.41
N TYR A 83 0.95 9.17 11.73
CA TYR A 83 0.29 8.26 10.78
C TYR A 83 1.22 7.83 9.64
N MET A 84 1.95 8.76 9.03
CA MET A 84 2.90 8.43 7.96
C MET A 84 4.01 7.52 8.47
N LYS A 85 4.59 7.83 9.63
CA LYS A 85 5.64 7.02 10.25
C LYS A 85 5.16 5.60 10.57
N GLU A 86 3.95 5.44 11.10
CA GLU A 86 3.37 4.11 11.38
C GLU A 86 3.12 3.30 10.09
N ARG A 87 2.67 3.95 9.01
CA ARG A 87 2.48 3.29 7.70
C ARG A 87 3.79 2.87 7.04
N GLU A 88 4.79 3.74 7.09
CA GLU A 88 6.13 3.46 6.57
C GLU A 88 6.81 2.34 7.38
N ALA A 89 6.71 2.37 8.71
CA ALA A 89 7.26 1.32 9.56
C ALA A 89 6.65 -0.06 9.25
N ALA A 90 5.35 -0.13 8.96
CA ALA A 90 4.68 -1.38 8.57
C ALA A 90 5.21 -1.97 7.24
N LEU A 91 5.75 -1.14 6.35
CA LEU A 91 6.41 -1.59 5.11
C LEU A 91 7.86 -2.06 5.35
N TRP A 92 8.42 -1.78 6.52
CA TRP A 92 9.82 -2.05 6.83
C TRP A 92 10.02 -3.13 7.90
N GLU A 93 8.93 -3.78 8.33
CA GLU A 93 9.01 -4.83 9.34
C GLU A 93 9.69 -6.10 8.78
N MET A 94 10.80 -6.49 9.41
CA MET A 94 11.63 -7.65 9.00
C MET A 94 11.12 -8.99 9.54
N GLY A 95 10.27 -8.98 10.57
CA GLY A 95 9.89 -10.20 11.30
C GLY A 95 8.80 -11.03 10.62
N GLU A 96 7.79 -10.37 10.05
CA GLU A 96 6.62 -11.04 9.49
C GLU A 96 6.76 -11.27 7.98
N ALA A 97 7.14 -12.49 7.60
CA ALA A 97 7.28 -12.90 6.20
C ALA A 97 5.96 -12.79 5.40
N GLY A 98 4.81 -12.95 6.07
CA GLY A 98 3.48 -13.01 5.46
C GLY A 98 2.62 -11.75 5.61
N ALA A 99 3.14 -10.67 6.22
CA ALA A 99 2.37 -9.44 6.42
C ALA A 99 2.08 -8.74 5.09
N SER A 100 0.86 -8.94 4.57
CA SER A 100 0.40 -8.25 3.36
C SER A 100 -0.06 -6.84 3.73
N PHE A 101 0.55 -5.83 3.11
CA PHE A 101 0.11 -4.43 3.21
C PHE A 101 -1.39 -4.26 2.91
N TYR A 102 -1.94 -5.11 2.03
CA TYR A 102 -3.35 -5.10 1.62
C TYR A 102 -4.27 -5.98 2.48
N ALA A 103 -3.75 -6.60 3.56
CA ALA A 103 -4.56 -7.45 4.44
C ALA A 103 -5.68 -6.69 5.18
N PRO A 104 -5.46 -5.47 5.72
CA PRO A 104 -6.50 -4.76 6.45
C PRO A 104 -7.69 -4.40 5.55
N THR A 105 -8.89 -4.73 6.01
CA THR A 105 -10.15 -4.34 5.34
C THR A 105 -10.38 -2.83 5.43
N PRO A 106 -11.15 -2.22 4.51
CA PRO A 106 -11.48 -0.80 4.61
C PRO A 106 -12.05 -0.38 5.97
N ARG A 107 -12.91 -1.22 6.57
CA ARG A 107 -13.47 -0.98 7.90
C ARG A 107 -12.41 -0.98 9.01
N GLN A 108 -11.47 -1.94 8.99
CA GLN A 108 -10.37 -1.99 9.96
C GLN A 108 -9.45 -0.77 9.84
N ARG A 109 -9.14 -0.35 8.61
CA ARG A 109 -8.32 0.85 8.37
C ARG A 109 -8.94 2.11 8.98
N ARG A 110 -10.24 2.28 8.84
CA ARG A 110 -10.97 3.44 9.40
C ARG A 110 -10.98 3.46 10.93
N GLN A 111 -10.85 2.31 11.59
CA GLN A 111 -10.74 2.22 13.06
C GLN A 111 -9.34 2.57 13.59
N HIS A 112 -8.42 3.01 12.72
CA HIS A 112 -7.11 3.46 13.15
C HIS A 112 -7.23 4.61 14.17
N PRO A 113 -6.51 4.57 15.32
CA PRO A 113 -6.67 5.56 16.39
C PRO A 113 -6.54 7.01 15.91
N ILE A 114 -5.59 7.26 15.01
CA ILE A 114 -5.37 8.60 14.44
C ILE A 114 -6.56 9.06 13.59
N VAL A 115 -7.16 8.17 12.80
CA VAL A 115 -8.33 8.51 11.97
C VAL A 115 -9.52 8.84 12.87
N GLN A 116 -9.77 8.01 13.89
CA GLN A 116 -10.84 8.24 14.87
C GLN A 116 -10.64 9.52 15.68
N GLN A 117 -9.39 9.85 16.01
CA GLN A 117 -9.04 11.12 16.65
C GLN A 117 -9.35 12.30 15.73
N LEU A 118 -8.99 12.23 14.44
CA LEU A 118 -9.32 13.29 13.47
C LEU A 118 -10.83 13.47 13.28
N VAL A 119 -11.59 12.36 13.19
CA VAL A 119 -13.06 12.40 13.18
C VAL A 119 -13.59 13.12 14.41
N THR A 120 -13.04 12.81 15.59
CA THR A 120 -13.41 13.47 16.85
C THR A 120 -12.98 14.94 16.86
N MET A 121 -11.85 15.32 16.31
CA MET A 121 -11.42 16.72 16.25
C MET A 121 -12.32 17.54 15.32
N VAL A 122 -12.59 17.05 14.11
CA VAL A 122 -13.40 17.74 13.11
C VAL A 122 -14.88 17.80 13.53
N GLY A 123 -15.45 16.69 14.01
CA GLY A 123 -16.88 16.60 14.32
C GLY A 123 -17.76 16.93 13.12
N ARG A 124 -18.74 17.81 13.30
CA ARG A 124 -19.66 18.28 12.24
C ARG A 124 -19.20 19.56 11.54
N ASN A 125 -18.00 20.05 11.86
CA ASN A 125 -17.57 21.36 11.40
C ASN A 125 -16.88 21.29 10.02
N VAL A 126 -17.54 21.84 9.02
CA VAL A 126 -17.07 21.85 7.62
C VAL A 126 -15.76 22.62 7.44
N VAL A 127 -15.60 23.74 8.14
CA VAL A 127 -14.37 24.57 8.04
C VAL A 127 -13.15 23.80 8.53
N LEU A 128 -13.27 23.12 9.68
CA LEU A 128 -12.18 22.30 10.20
C LEU A 128 -11.87 21.10 9.30
N TYR A 129 -12.90 20.52 8.68
CA TYR A 129 -12.72 19.47 7.68
C TYR A 129 -11.93 19.98 6.47
N ASP A 130 -12.30 21.12 5.91
CA ASP A 130 -11.63 21.74 4.77
C ASP A 130 -10.17 22.09 5.09
N MET A 131 -9.89 22.56 6.32
CA MET A 131 -8.53 22.80 6.77
C MET A 131 -7.67 21.52 6.80
N VAL A 132 -8.25 20.39 7.24
CA VAL A 132 -7.60 19.08 7.18
C VAL A 132 -7.33 18.71 5.73
N LEU A 133 -8.32 18.81 4.85
CA LEU A 133 -8.15 18.47 3.43
C LEU A 133 -7.08 19.32 2.75
N GLN A 134 -7.09 20.63 2.98
CA GLN A 134 -6.07 21.53 2.44
C GLN A 134 -4.67 21.17 2.92
N SER A 135 -4.54 20.79 4.19
CA SER A 135 -3.26 20.33 4.74
C SER A 135 -2.79 19.03 4.10
N LEU A 136 -3.70 18.06 3.90
CA LEU A 136 -3.39 16.80 3.22
C LEU A 136 -2.96 17.02 1.76
N ARG A 137 -3.65 17.89 1.01
CA ARG A 137 -3.28 18.26 -0.37
C ARG A 137 -1.89 18.89 -0.42
N THR A 138 -1.63 19.85 0.48
CA THR A 138 -0.34 20.55 0.56
C THR A 138 0.80 19.58 0.87
N LEU A 139 0.60 18.68 1.83
CA LEU A 139 1.61 17.69 2.20
C LEU A 139 1.82 16.65 1.09
N PHE A 140 0.76 16.22 0.40
CA PHE A 140 0.86 15.33 -0.75
C PHE A 140 1.70 15.96 -1.88
N VAL A 141 1.43 17.21 -2.25
CA VAL A 141 2.21 17.93 -3.26
C VAL A 141 3.68 18.06 -2.84
N ARG A 142 3.94 18.45 -1.58
CA ARG A 142 5.30 18.67 -1.08
C ARG A 142 6.13 17.39 -0.95
N THR A 143 5.51 16.28 -0.56
CA THR A 143 6.25 15.04 -0.21
C THR A 143 6.10 13.92 -1.25
N LYS A 144 5.10 14.01 -2.12
CA LYS A 144 4.67 12.94 -3.04
C LYS A 144 4.29 11.63 -2.33
N ASN A 145 4.05 11.66 -1.01
CA ASN A 145 3.68 10.47 -0.25
C ASN A 145 2.19 10.14 -0.43
N VAL A 146 1.92 9.02 -1.12
CA VAL A 146 0.56 8.56 -1.43
C VAL A 146 -0.28 8.20 -0.19
N HIS A 147 0.34 7.99 0.98
CA HIS A 147 -0.40 7.71 2.22
C HIS A 147 -1.21 8.92 2.73
N TYR A 148 -0.90 10.14 2.29
CA TYR A 148 -1.80 11.29 2.47
C TYR A 148 -3.13 11.11 1.73
N CYS A 149 -3.11 10.48 0.55
CA CYS A 149 -4.30 10.14 -0.20
C CYS A 149 -5.12 9.06 0.52
N THR A 150 -4.44 8.05 1.07
CA THR A 150 -5.07 7.04 1.93
C THR A 150 -5.79 7.69 3.12
N LEU A 151 -5.12 8.61 3.83
CA LEU A 151 -5.69 9.29 4.99
C LEU A 151 -6.90 10.15 4.61
N ARG A 152 -6.88 10.81 3.43
CA ARG A 152 -8.04 11.56 2.90
C ARG A 152 -9.27 10.65 2.76
N VAL A 153 -9.11 9.52 2.08
CA VAL A 153 -10.21 8.58 1.83
C VAL A 153 -10.70 7.95 3.13
N GLU A 154 -9.78 7.53 4.01
CA GLU A 154 -10.12 6.94 5.30
C GLU A 154 -10.88 7.90 6.21
N LEU A 155 -10.48 9.18 6.28
CA LEU A 155 -11.18 10.20 7.05
C LEU A 155 -12.60 10.46 6.52
N LEU A 156 -12.76 10.64 5.21
CA LEU A 156 -14.06 10.88 4.59
C LEU A 156 -15.01 9.71 4.84
N MET A 157 -14.52 8.47 4.67
CA MET A 157 -15.33 7.29 4.91
C MET A 157 -15.58 7.02 6.40
N ALA A 158 -14.69 7.44 7.30
CA ALA A 158 -14.92 7.35 8.74
C ALA A 158 -15.99 8.36 9.21
N LEU A 159 -16.02 9.57 8.63
CA LEU A 159 -17.09 10.55 8.85
C LEU A 159 -18.44 10.06 8.31
N HIS A 160 -18.43 9.34 7.18
CA HIS A 160 -19.62 8.65 6.67
C HIS A 160 -20.10 7.54 7.61
N ASP A 161 -19.20 6.69 8.10
CA ASP A 161 -19.55 5.64 9.07
C ASP A 161 -20.09 6.23 10.40
N ALA A 162 -19.69 7.46 10.75
CA ALA A 162 -20.18 8.21 11.91
C ALA A 162 -21.45 9.04 11.65
N ASP A 163 -22.08 8.91 10.47
CA ASP A 163 -23.29 9.63 10.04
C ASP A 163 -23.18 11.17 10.15
N VAL A 164 -22.00 11.71 9.81
CA VAL A 164 -21.78 13.17 9.75
C VAL A 164 -22.23 13.70 8.40
N GLN A 165 -23.54 13.95 8.29
CA GLN A 165 -24.17 14.39 7.05
C GLN A 165 -23.75 15.81 6.63
N ASP A 166 -23.46 16.69 7.59
CA ASP A 166 -23.01 18.06 7.33
C ASP A 166 -21.76 18.11 6.43
N ILE A 167 -20.86 17.12 6.57
CA ILE A 167 -19.64 17.04 5.76
C ILE A 167 -19.87 16.18 4.52
N THR A 168 -20.47 15.00 4.67
CA THR A 168 -20.61 14.04 3.56
C THR A 168 -21.53 14.52 2.44
N GLN A 169 -22.50 15.39 2.73
CA GLN A 169 -23.36 15.99 1.70
C GLN A 169 -22.66 17.11 0.91
N ILE A 170 -21.64 17.74 1.50
CA ILE A 170 -20.92 18.88 0.91
C ILE A 170 -19.67 18.42 0.17
N ASP A 171 -18.96 17.38 0.64
CA ASP A 171 -17.79 16.85 -0.05
C ASP A 171 -18.20 16.24 -1.40
N SER A 172 -17.77 16.89 -2.48
CA SER A 172 -18.07 16.50 -3.86
C SER A 172 -17.48 15.15 -4.28
N CYS A 173 -16.45 14.67 -3.59
CA CYS A 173 -15.82 13.38 -3.83
C CYS A 173 -16.51 12.24 -3.04
N HIS A 174 -17.39 12.54 -2.08
CA HIS A 174 -18.04 11.54 -1.21
C HIS A 174 -18.68 10.38 -1.97
N LYS A 175 -19.55 10.68 -2.95
CA LYS A 175 -20.27 9.64 -3.71
C LYS A 175 -19.32 8.75 -4.51
N PHE A 176 -18.30 9.35 -5.10
CA PHE A 176 -17.27 8.62 -5.84
C PHE A 176 -16.45 7.72 -4.91
N ALA A 177 -15.93 8.27 -3.80
CA ALA A 177 -15.15 7.53 -2.81
C ALA A 177 -15.96 6.38 -2.20
N TRP A 178 -17.25 6.59 -1.93
CA TRP A 178 -18.14 5.56 -1.39
C TRP A 178 -18.38 4.41 -2.38
N CYS A 179 -18.62 4.73 -3.66
CA CYS A 179 -18.79 3.72 -4.71
C CYS A 179 -17.48 2.93 -4.92
N LEU A 180 -16.33 3.62 -4.92
CA LEU A 180 -15.01 3.00 -5.02
C LEU A 180 -14.70 2.12 -3.80
N ASP A 181 -14.99 2.57 -2.58
CA ASP A 181 -14.80 1.79 -1.33
C ASP A 181 -15.62 0.49 -1.36
N ALA A 182 -16.84 0.54 -1.90
CA ALA A 182 -17.65 -0.66 -2.09
C ALA A 182 -17.01 -1.66 -3.06
N CYS A 183 -16.46 -1.16 -4.17
CA CYS A 183 -15.74 -1.99 -5.15
C CYS A 183 -14.47 -2.61 -4.54
N VAL A 184 -13.67 -1.83 -3.80
CA VAL A 184 -12.47 -2.30 -3.11
C VAL A 184 -12.81 -3.37 -2.08
N ARG A 185 -13.89 -3.17 -1.29
CA ARG A 185 -14.35 -4.11 -0.27
C ARG A 185 -14.79 -5.45 -0.87
N GLU A 186 -15.55 -5.40 -1.96
CA GLU A 186 -16.09 -6.61 -2.62
C GLU A 186 -15.10 -7.23 -3.61
N ARG A 187 -13.99 -6.54 -3.93
CA ARG A 187 -12.97 -6.97 -4.90
C ARG A 187 -13.54 -7.31 -6.27
N ASN A 188 -14.64 -6.63 -6.62
CA ASN A 188 -15.38 -6.80 -7.86
C ASN A 188 -15.98 -5.45 -8.32
N ILE A 189 -16.15 -5.30 -9.62
CA ILE A 189 -16.85 -4.17 -10.25
C ILE A 189 -17.89 -4.71 -11.23
N ASP A 190 -19.17 -4.44 -10.96
CA ASP A 190 -20.25 -4.78 -11.87
C ASP A 190 -20.53 -3.65 -12.87
N ALA A 191 -21.35 -3.93 -13.89
CA ALA A 191 -21.72 -2.96 -14.91
C ALA A 191 -22.53 -1.76 -14.38
N LYS A 192 -23.15 -1.88 -13.19
CA LYS A 192 -23.89 -0.77 -12.58
C LYS A 192 -22.91 0.21 -11.93
N ARG A 193 -22.04 -0.28 -11.05
CA ARG A 193 -21.01 0.51 -10.37
C ARG A 193 -20.02 1.10 -11.35
N SER A 194 -19.65 0.37 -12.40
CA SER A 194 -18.82 0.91 -13.48
C SER A 194 -19.48 2.13 -14.14
N ARG A 195 -20.78 2.08 -14.43
CA ARG A 195 -21.51 3.23 -14.99
C ARG A 195 -21.64 4.39 -14.01
N GLU A 196 -21.81 4.10 -12.71
CA GLU A 196 -21.83 5.14 -11.67
C GLU A 196 -20.48 5.86 -11.54
N LEU A 197 -19.37 5.09 -11.46
CA LEU A 197 -18.01 5.63 -11.41
C LEU A 197 -17.69 6.46 -12.66
N GLN A 198 -18.06 5.96 -13.85
CA GLN A 198 -17.93 6.70 -15.08
C GLN A 198 -18.76 7.99 -15.06
N GLY A 199 -20.01 7.92 -14.61
CA GLY A 199 -20.90 9.08 -14.51
C GLY A 199 -20.38 10.15 -13.56
N PHE A 200 -19.64 9.79 -12.50
CA PHE A 200 -18.98 10.76 -11.62
C PHE A 200 -17.83 11.49 -12.31
N LEU A 201 -17.01 10.78 -13.11
CA LEU A 201 -15.92 11.39 -13.87
C LEU A 201 -16.46 12.29 -14.99
N ASP A 202 -17.41 11.79 -15.77
CA ASP A 202 -18.01 12.54 -16.89
C ASP A 202 -18.91 13.69 -16.39
N GLY A 203 -19.38 13.63 -15.14
CA GLY A 203 -20.24 14.62 -14.51
C GLY A 203 -19.51 15.80 -13.88
N VAL A 204 -18.17 15.86 -13.93
CA VAL A 204 -17.40 17.00 -13.41
C VAL A 204 -17.70 18.24 -14.26
N LYS A 205 -18.33 19.25 -13.65
CA LYS A 205 -18.74 20.46 -14.37
C LYS A 205 -17.56 21.40 -14.62
N PRO A 206 -17.56 22.13 -15.75
CA PRO A 206 -16.64 23.25 -15.95
C PRO A 206 -16.75 24.25 -14.79
N GLY A 207 -15.62 24.62 -14.19
CA GLY A 207 -15.55 25.51 -13.03
C GLY A 207 -15.56 24.82 -11.65
N SER A 208 -15.85 23.52 -11.58
CA SER A 208 -15.65 22.69 -10.37
C SER A 208 -14.55 21.66 -10.57
N GLU A 209 -13.53 22.00 -11.37
CA GLU A 209 -12.51 21.04 -11.79
C GLU A 209 -11.62 20.60 -10.63
N GLN A 210 -11.51 21.39 -9.56
CA GLN A 210 -10.80 21.01 -8.32
C GLN A 210 -11.25 19.66 -7.75
N VAL A 211 -12.52 19.27 -7.97
CA VAL A 211 -13.07 17.97 -7.58
C VAL A 211 -12.30 16.82 -8.24
N LEU A 212 -11.84 17.01 -9.48
CA LEU A 212 -11.03 16.04 -10.19
C LEU A 212 -9.71 15.77 -9.48
N GLY A 213 -9.09 16.78 -8.87
CA GLY A 213 -7.88 16.61 -8.06
C GLY A 213 -8.10 15.71 -6.85
N ASP A 214 -9.23 15.88 -6.15
CA ASP A 214 -9.59 15.03 -5.02
C ASP A 214 -9.96 13.60 -5.42
N ILE A 215 -10.61 13.44 -6.58
CA ILE A 215 -10.88 12.13 -7.20
C ILE A 215 -9.56 11.46 -7.57
N ALA A 216 -8.64 12.18 -8.20
CA ALA A 216 -7.32 11.68 -8.56
C ALA A 216 -6.53 11.23 -7.32
N MET A 217 -6.54 12.03 -6.24
CA MET A 217 -5.98 11.61 -4.95
C MET A 217 -6.63 10.32 -4.45
N SER A 218 -7.96 10.20 -4.51
CA SER A 218 -8.65 8.98 -4.08
C SER A 218 -8.26 7.74 -4.89
N LEU A 219 -7.95 7.93 -6.18
CA LEU A 219 -7.46 6.88 -7.08
C LEU A 219 -5.98 6.55 -6.86
N ALA A 220 -5.18 7.53 -6.41
CA ALA A 220 -3.78 7.36 -6.03
C ALA A 220 -3.59 6.60 -4.70
N ASP A 221 -4.66 6.39 -3.92
CA ASP A 221 -4.62 5.51 -2.74
C ASP A 221 -4.11 4.11 -3.16
N PRO A 222 -3.06 3.56 -2.52
CA PRO A 222 -2.52 2.25 -2.88
C PRO A 222 -3.55 1.12 -2.90
N HIS A 223 -4.58 1.17 -2.04
CA HIS A 223 -5.65 0.16 -2.04
C HIS A 223 -6.58 0.30 -3.25
N ALA A 224 -6.89 1.51 -3.67
CA ALA A 224 -7.64 1.77 -4.90
C ALA A 224 -6.85 1.33 -6.13
N THR A 225 -5.58 1.71 -6.23
CA THR A 225 -4.69 1.27 -7.33
C THR A 225 -4.61 -0.25 -7.42
N ASN A 226 -4.37 -0.94 -6.30
CA ASN A 226 -4.35 -2.41 -6.25
C ASN A 226 -5.68 -3.03 -6.73
N PHE A 227 -6.81 -2.45 -6.33
CA PHE A 227 -8.13 -2.90 -6.79
C PHE A 227 -8.32 -2.72 -8.29
N LEU A 228 -8.01 -1.55 -8.84
CA LEU A 228 -8.16 -1.26 -10.28
C LEU A 228 -7.34 -2.22 -11.12
N VAL A 229 -6.07 -2.39 -10.76
CA VAL A 229 -5.13 -3.24 -11.49
C VAL A 229 -5.49 -4.72 -11.35
N SER A 230 -5.81 -5.19 -10.14
CA SER A 230 -6.25 -6.56 -9.93
C SER A 230 -7.53 -6.88 -10.69
N SER A 231 -8.47 -5.93 -10.79
CA SER A 231 -9.70 -6.09 -11.56
C SER A 231 -9.43 -6.10 -13.06
N ALA A 232 -8.53 -5.23 -13.53
CA ALA A 232 -8.09 -5.23 -14.92
C ALA A 232 -7.46 -6.56 -15.32
N LEU A 233 -6.54 -7.11 -14.50
CA LEU A 233 -5.92 -8.41 -14.75
C LEU A 233 -6.95 -9.55 -14.78
N LYS A 234 -7.96 -9.54 -13.89
CA LYS A 234 -9.05 -10.53 -13.93
C LYS A 234 -9.85 -10.44 -15.23
N ILE A 235 -10.16 -9.23 -15.69
CA ILE A 235 -10.87 -9.02 -16.95
C ILE A 235 -10.00 -9.47 -18.12
N ILE A 236 -8.70 -9.17 -18.13
CA ILE A 236 -7.78 -9.62 -19.20
C ILE A 236 -7.77 -11.15 -19.28
N HIS A 237 -7.70 -11.86 -18.16
CA HIS A 237 -7.83 -13.33 -18.14
C HIS A 237 -9.18 -13.81 -18.70
N LEU A 238 -10.29 -13.14 -18.35
CA LEU A 238 -11.61 -13.46 -18.90
C LEU A 238 -11.65 -13.25 -20.42
N LEU A 239 -11.03 -12.17 -20.91
CA LEU A 239 -10.98 -11.85 -22.34
C LEU A 239 -10.16 -12.88 -23.12
N ILE A 240 -9.05 -13.35 -22.54
CA ILE A 240 -8.24 -14.46 -23.09
C ILE A 240 -9.11 -15.72 -23.23
N ASN A 241 -9.82 -16.11 -22.16
CA ASN A 241 -10.67 -17.31 -22.17
C ASN A 241 -11.85 -17.22 -23.15
N ASN A 242 -12.35 -16.01 -23.40
CA ASN A 242 -13.46 -15.75 -24.30
C ASN A 242 -13.02 -15.31 -25.71
N GLU A 243 -11.72 -15.34 -26.02
CA GLU A 243 -11.16 -14.93 -27.31
C GLU A 243 -11.61 -13.53 -27.78
N SER A 244 -11.71 -12.59 -26.83
CA SER A 244 -12.26 -11.25 -27.06
C SER A 244 -11.19 -10.15 -26.91
N LEU A 245 -11.38 -9.04 -27.62
CA LEU A 245 -10.38 -7.97 -27.68
C LEU A 245 -10.53 -6.97 -26.50
N PRO A 246 -9.41 -6.50 -25.91
CA PRO A 246 -9.44 -5.50 -24.82
C PRO A 246 -10.20 -4.23 -25.14
N ARG A 247 -10.10 -3.76 -26.38
CA ARG A 247 -10.70 -2.49 -26.83
C ARG A 247 -12.23 -2.50 -26.79
N ASP A 248 -12.85 -3.67 -26.84
CA ASP A 248 -14.31 -3.82 -26.86
C ASP A 248 -14.89 -3.88 -25.44
N HIS A 249 -14.05 -4.02 -24.41
CA HIS A 249 -14.48 -4.18 -23.03
C HIS A 249 -14.51 -2.83 -22.28
N THR A 250 -15.68 -2.19 -22.24
CA THR A 250 -15.88 -0.84 -21.68
C THR A 250 -15.40 -0.69 -20.23
N VAL A 251 -15.62 -1.68 -19.37
CA VAL A 251 -15.16 -1.63 -17.97
C VAL A 251 -13.63 -1.64 -17.89
N LEU A 252 -12.95 -2.35 -18.80
CA LEU A 252 -11.47 -2.38 -18.80
C LEU A 252 -10.92 -1.01 -19.17
N LEU A 253 -11.51 -0.36 -20.18
CA LEU A 253 -11.15 1.00 -20.58
C LEU A 253 -11.37 2.01 -19.45
N LEU A 254 -12.48 1.89 -18.71
CA LEU A 254 -12.73 2.72 -17.53
C LEU A 254 -11.66 2.52 -16.45
N LEU A 255 -11.30 1.26 -16.15
CA LEU A 255 -10.25 0.97 -15.16
C LEU A 255 -8.90 1.57 -15.60
N MET A 256 -8.56 1.52 -16.90
CA MET A 256 -7.34 2.13 -17.42
C MET A 256 -7.36 3.66 -17.31
N ARG A 257 -8.50 4.30 -17.63
CA ARG A 257 -8.71 5.74 -17.46
C ARG A 257 -8.56 6.16 -16.00
N MET A 258 -9.21 5.45 -15.08
CA MET A 258 -9.12 5.71 -13.64
C MET A 258 -7.69 5.50 -13.11
N LEU A 259 -7.00 4.46 -13.58
CA LEU A 259 -5.62 4.20 -13.20
C LEU A 259 -4.70 5.34 -13.69
N SER A 260 -4.84 5.78 -14.95
CA SER A 260 -4.10 6.93 -15.47
C SER A 260 -4.32 8.19 -14.63
N LEU A 261 -5.58 8.48 -14.29
CA LEU A 261 -5.93 9.63 -13.46
C LEU A 261 -5.30 9.57 -12.06
N GLY A 262 -5.27 8.39 -11.43
CA GLY A 262 -4.62 8.18 -10.13
C GLY A 262 -3.10 8.34 -10.19
N LEU A 263 -2.45 7.87 -11.25
CA LEU A 263 -1.00 7.98 -11.42
C LEU A 263 -0.55 9.43 -11.66
N ASP A 264 -1.37 10.23 -12.35
CA ASP A 264 -1.13 11.65 -12.59
C ASP A 264 -1.59 12.56 -11.44
N ALA A 265 -2.14 12.02 -10.35
CA ALA A 265 -2.71 12.80 -9.25
C ALA A 265 -1.72 13.83 -8.68
N TRP A 266 -0.46 13.47 -8.47
CA TRP A 266 0.54 14.41 -7.96
C TRP A 266 0.79 15.57 -8.93
N ARG A 267 0.85 15.29 -10.24
CA ARG A 267 1.04 16.31 -11.27
C ARG A 267 -0.16 17.25 -11.34
N ILE A 268 -1.38 16.70 -11.40
CA ILE A 268 -2.63 17.46 -11.41
C ILE A 268 -2.71 18.41 -10.20
N MET A 269 -2.34 17.92 -9.02
CA MET A 269 -2.35 18.71 -7.80
C MET A 269 -1.23 19.75 -7.72
N THR A 270 -0.09 19.50 -8.37
CA THR A 270 1.05 20.43 -8.40
C THR A 270 0.84 21.55 -9.41
N ASP A 271 0.47 21.18 -10.64
CA ASP A 271 0.28 22.10 -11.76
C ASP A 271 -1.03 22.89 -11.62
N GLN A 272 -1.97 22.42 -10.77
CA GLN A 272 -3.33 22.95 -10.63
C GLN A 272 -4.12 22.94 -11.96
N GLU A 273 -3.69 22.11 -12.91
CA GLU A 273 -4.38 21.84 -14.16
C GLU A 273 -5.28 20.61 -13.96
N PHE A 274 -6.53 20.88 -13.56
CA PHE A 274 -7.52 19.85 -13.26
C PHE A 274 -8.17 19.26 -14.51
N LYS A 275 -7.35 18.66 -15.36
CA LYS A 275 -7.78 17.97 -16.58
C LYS A 275 -7.42 16.50 -16.52
N GLU A 276 -8.29 15.68 -17.09
CA GLU A 276 -7.99 14.25 -17.20
C GLU A 276 -6.83 14.00 -18.16
N PRO A 277 -5.86 13.16 -17.78
CA PRO A 277 -4.80 12.74 -18.68
C PRO A 277 -5.41 11.89 -19.80
N LYS A 278 -4.99 12.15 -21.03
CA LYS A 278 -5.39 11.33 -22.17
C LYS A 278 -4.63 10.00 -22.12
N LEU A 279 -5.35 8.91 -21.91
CA LEU A 279 -4.78 7.57 -22.06
C LEU A 279 -4.35 7.38 -23.52
N ASP A 280 -3.08 7.07 -23.74
CA ASP A 280 -2.57 6.74 -25.07
C ASP A 280 -3.34 5.52 -25.63
N PRO A 281 -4.04 5.65 -26.78
CA PRO A 281 -4.73 4.54 -27.41
C PRO A 281 -3.84 3.32 -27.64
N GLN A 282 -2.53 3.52 -27.82
CA GLN A 282 -1.57 2.44 -28.04
C GLN A 282 -1.43 1.51 -26.82
N VAL A 283 -1.69 2.00 -25.60
CA VAL A 283 -1.74 1.14 -24.42
C VAL A 283 -2.84 0.08 -24.58
N VAL A 284 -4.00 0.47 -25.11
CA VAL A 284 -5.14 -0.44 -25.32
C VAL A 284 -4.96 -1.30 -26.56
N THR A 285 -4.44 -0.74 -27.65
CA THR A 285 -4.42 -1.43 -28.95
C THR A 285 -3.15 -2.24 -29.21
N LYS A 286 -2.05 -1.97 -28.51
CA LYS A 286 -0.76 -2.65 -28.70
C LYS A 286 -0.25 -3.29 -27.41
N PHE A 287 -0.17 -2.54 -26.30
CA PHE A 287 0.35 -3.08 -25.05
C PHE A 287 -0.55 -4.17 -24.47
N LEU A 288 -1.86 -3.93 -24.30
CA LEU A 288 -2.78 -4.94 -23.73
C LEU A 288 -2.82 -6.24 -24.55
N PRO A 289 -2.89 -6.23 -25.89
CA PRO A 289 -2.77 -7.45 -26.70
C PRO A 289 -1.41 -8.15 -26.54
N SER A 290 -0.32 -7.39 -26.45
CA SER A 290 1.02 -7.96 -26.21
C SER A 290 1.12 -8.62 -24.84
N MET A 291 0.52 -8.00 -23.82
CA MET A 291 0.40 -8.56 -22.48
C MET A 291 -0.49 -9.82 -22.47
N MET A 292 -1.60 -9.82 -23.19
CA MET A 292 -2.44 -11.02 -23.34
C MET A 292 -1.68 -12.16 -24.00
N SER A 293 -0.90 -11.88 -25.06
CA SER A 293 -0.04 -12.88 -25.70
C SER A 293 0.95 -13.49 -24.71
N LEU A 294 1.60 -12.64 -23.90
CA LEU A 294 2.52 -13.07 -22.85
C LEU A 294 1.81 -13.96 -21.80
N MET A 295 0.60 -13.56 -21.39
CA MET A 295 -0.21 -14.33 -20.44
C MET A 295 -0.65 -15.69 -21.01
N VAL A 296 -0.97 -15.75 -22.31
CA VAL A 296 -1.28 -17.00 -23.00
C VAL A 296 -0.06 -17.92 -23.03
N ASP A 297 1.13 -17.41 -23.36
CA ASP A 297 2.38 -18.20 -23.30
C ASP A 297 2.59 -18.80 -21.90
N ASP A 298 2.38 -18.01 -20.86
CA ASP A 298 2.54 -18.43 -19.48
C ASP A 298 1.51 -19.51 -19.09
N LEU A 299 0.25 -19.36 -19.50
CA LEU A 299 -0.80 -20.36 -19.30
C LEU A 299 -0.51 -21.67 -20.05
N VAL A 300 -0.05 -21.59 -21.31
CA VAL A 300 0.32 -22.76 -22.11
C VAL A 300 1.49 -23.49 -21.46
N ARG A 301 2.51 -22.77 -21.00
CA ARG A 301 3.65 -23.37 -20.27
C ARG A 301 3.20 -24.08 -18.99
N GLN A 302 2.32 -23.45 -18.22
CA GLN A 302 1.75 -24.07 -17.02
C GLN A 302 0.96 -25.34 -17.35
N LEU A 303 0.16 -25.36 -18.42
CA LEU A 303 -0.54 -26.55 -18.88
C LEU A 303 0.44 -27.66 -19.33
N ASN A 304 1.46 -27.32 -20.12
CA ASN A 304 2.47 -28.27 -20.60
C ASN A 304 3.26 -28.91 -19.46
N SER A 305 3.53 -28.17 -18.38
CA SER A 305 4.18 -28.70 -17.18
C SER A 305 3.36 -29.78 -16.43
N ARG A 306 2.07 -29.91 -16.74
CA ARG A 306 1.18 -30.94 -16.18
C ARG A 306 1.03 -32.16 -17.09
N LEU A 307 1.49 -32.10 -18.33
CA LEU A 307 1.45 -33.23 -19.26
C LEU A 307 2.49 -34.31 -18.89
N PRO A 308 2.24 -35.59 -19.24
CA PRO A 308 3.21 -36.68 -19.17
C PRO A 308 4.52 -36.35 -19.91
N GLN A 309 5.62 -37.00 -19.54
CA GLN A 309 6.95 -36.70 -20.08
C GLN A 309 7.04 -36.86 -21.61
N ASP A 310 6.45 -37.92 -22.18
CA ASP A 310 6.46 -38.18 -23.63
C ASP A 310 5.68 -37.13 -24.43
N ASP A 311 4.54 -36.66 -23.90
CA ASP A 311 3.72 -35.61 -24.51
C ASP A 311 4.36 -34.23 -24.37
N ARG A 312 5.17 -34.03 -23.32
CA ARG A 312 5.87 -32.78 -23.05
C ARG A 312 6.99 -32.51 -24.06
N GLU A 313 7.78 -33.53 -24.41
CA GLU A 313 8.86 -33.38 -25.40
C GLU A 313 8.30 -33.08 -26.80
N THR A 314 7.16 -33.67 -27.14
CA THR A 314 6.45 -33.43 -28.40
C THR A 314 5.81 -32.02 -28.44
N ALA A 315 5.29 -31.53 -27.31
CA ALA A 315 4.72 -30.18 -27.21
C ALA A 315 5.80 -29.07 -27.24
N ILE A 316 6.93 -29.26 -26.54
CA ILE A 316 8.03 -28.28 -26.48
C ILE A 316 8.72 -28.11 -27.84
N THR A 317 8.85 -29.19 -28.62
CA THR A 317 9.48 -29.15 -29.95
C THR A 317 8.66 -28.39 -31.01
N THR A 318 7.39 -28.08 -30.72
CA THR A 318 6.49 -27.44 -31.68
C THR A 318 6.34 -25.92 -31.47
N ILE A 319 6.30 -25.42 -30.23
CA ILE A 319 6.26 -23.98 -29.93
C ILE A 319 7.00 -23.67 -28.61
N GLU A 320 8.04 -22.83 -28.67
CA GLU A 320 8.81 -22.40 -27.50
C GLU A 320 8.14 -21.22 -26.77
N HIS A 321 7.30 -21.51 -25.77
CA HIS A 321 6.62 -20.51 -24.92
C HIS A 321 7.48 -19.98 -23.76
N SER A 322 8.81 -20.02 -23.94
CA SER A 322 9.82 -19.58 -22.96
C SER A 322 10.66 -18.40 -23.47
N GLY A 323 10.38 -17.91 -24.69
CA GLY A 323 11.09 -16.78 -25.29
C GLY A 323 10.93 -15.46 -24.51
N PRO A 324 11.68 -14.42 -24.87
CA PRO A 324 11.58 -13.11 -24.24
C PRO A 324 10.14 -12.55 -24.35
N PRO A 325 9.74 -11.63 -23.47
CA PRO A 325 8.47 -10.93 -23.62
C PRO A 325 8.44 -10.14 -24.94
N PRO A 326 7.26 -9.91 -25.55
CA PRO A 326 7.16 -9.20 -26.81
C PRO A 326 7.79 -7.80 -26.77
N ASP A 327 8.48 -7.37 -27.84
CA ASP A 327 9.16 -6.06 -27.90
C ASP A 327 8.21 -4.89 -27.57
N ALA A 328 6.96 -4.97 -28.04
CA ALA A 328 5.93 -3.98 -27.74
C ALA A 328 5.63 -3.90 -26.23
N TYR A 329 5.61 -5.04 -25.51
CA TYR A 329 5.43 -5.06 -24.06
C TYR A 329 6.57 -4.31 -23.36
N GLN A 330 7.81 -4.56 -23.76
CA GLN A 330 8.99 -3.89 -23.20
C GLN A 330 9.04 -2.40 -23.50
N ALA A 331 8.71 -1.98 -24.72
CA ALA A 331 8.71 -0.57 -25.11
C ALA A 331 7.70 0.26 -24.27
N TYR A 332 6.46 -0.21 -24.15
CA TYR A 332 5.41 0.54 -23.44
C TYR A 332 5.58 0.59 -21.92
N ILE A 333 6.29 -0.37 -21.31
CA ILE A 333 6.60 -0.32 -19.87
C ILE A 333 7.43 0.92 -19.52
N ASN A 334 8.35 1.33 -20.40
CA ASN A 334 9.19 2.50 -20.18
C ASN A 334 8.47 3.81 -20.54
N GLU A 335 7.51 3.78 -21.46
CA GLU A 335 6.80 4.97 -21.95
C GLU A 335 5.56 5.33 -21.12
N SER A 336 4.86 4.34 -20.55
CA SER A 336 3.57 4.52 -19.90
C SER A 336 3.56 4.00 -18.46
N GLY A 337 3.25 4.90 -17.51
CA GLY A 337 3.07 4.53 -16.10
C GLY A 337 1.96 3.49 -15.89
N VAL A 338 0.90 3.52 -16.70
CA VAL A 338 -0.20 2.54 -16.65
C VAL A 338 0.31 1.15 -17.03
N ALA A 339 1.09 1.05 -18.11
CA ALA A 339 1.68 -0.20 -18.58
C ALA A 339 2.68 -0.76 -17.55
N CYS A 340 3.53 0.10 -16.98
CA CYS A 340 4.47 -0.29 -15.94
C CYS A 340 3.76 -0.84 -14.70
N ILE A 341 2.72 -0.16 -14.21
CA ILE A 341 1.94 -0.63 -13.05
C ILE A 341 1.22 -1.95 -13.36
N LEU A 342 0.63 -2.11 -14.54
CA LEU A 342 0.03 -3.39 -14.94
C LEU A 342 1.08 -4.52 -14.94
N ALA A 343 2.26 -4.27 -15.49
CA ALA A 343 3.37 -5.21 -15.51
C ALA A 343 3.83 -5.58 -14.09
N CYS A 344 4.00 -4.61 -13.18
CA CYS A 344 4.32 -4.86 -11.78
C CYS A 344 3.32 -5.82 -11.12
N TYR A 345 2.01 -5.56 -11.24
CA TYR A 345 1.01 -6.43 -10.62
C TYR A 345 0.88 -7.78 -11.32
N TYR A 346 1.19 -7.85 -12.62
CA TYR A 346 1.33 -9.12 -13.31
C TYR A 346 2.50 -9.95 -12.75
N THR A 347 3.63 -9.31 -12.44
CA THR A 347 4.73 -9.95 -11.69
C THR A 347 4.25 -10.48 -10.34
N LEU A 348 3.44 -9.72 -9.59
CA LEU A 348 2.88 -10.23 -8.34
C LEU A 348 1.95 -11.43 -8.57
N HIS A 349 1.24 -11.46 -9.70
CA HIS A 349 0.39 -12.59 -10.09
C HIS A 349 1.22 -13.84 -10.40
N THR A 350 2.28 -13.74 -11.21
CA THR A 350 3.15 -14.88 -11.56
C THR A 350 3.81 -15.49 -10.33
N VAL A 351 4.21 -14.67 -9.34
CA VAL A 351 4.72 -15.18 -8.06
C VAL A 351 3.64 -15.96 -7.28
N ARG A 352 2.40 -15.44 -7.23
CA ARG A 352 1.29 -16.13 -6.53
C ARG A 352 0.91 -17.45 -7.20
N THR A 353 1.01 -17.55 -8.52
CA THR A 353 0.77 -18.79 -9.27
C THR A 353 1.97 -19.74 -9.27
N ARG A 354 3.06 -19.37 -8.58
CA ARG A 354 4.33 -20.14 -8.49
C ARG A 354 4.99 -20.38 -9.85
N ASP A 355 4.89 -19.40 -10.75
CA ASP A 355 5.47 -19.48 -12.09
C ASP A 355 6.85 -18.80 -12.11
N ARG A 356 7.91 -19.58 -11.86
CA ARG A 356 9.29 -19.07 -11.81
C ARG A 356 9.73 -18.47 -13.15
N THR A 357 9.37 -19.11 -14.26
CA THR A 357 9.79 -18.71 -15.61
C THR A 357 9.07 -17.43 -16.03
N GLY A 358 7.76 -17.34 -15.78
CA GLY A 358 6.99 -16.12 -16.04
C GLY A 358 7.49 -14.94 -15.22
N LEU A 359 7.85 -15.17 -13.95
CA LEU A 359 8.49 -14.15 -13.12
C LEU A 359 9.80 -13.64 -13.74
N MET A 360 10.72 -14.54 -14.10
CA MET A 360 12.02 -14.15 -14.66
C MET A 360 11.87 -13.33 -15.96
N ARG A 361 10.93 -13.72 -16.84
CA ARG A 361 10.62 -12.98 -18.09
C ARG A 361 10.16 -11.55 -17.83
N VAL A 362 9.27 -11.35 -16.86
CA VAL A 362 8.64 -10.04 -16.61
C VAL A 362 9.54 -9.15 -15.76
N LEU A 363 10.16 -9.70 -14.71
CA LEU A 363 10.93 -8.90 -13.75
C LEU A 363 12.19 -8.31 -14.38
N GLY A 364 12.87 -9.06 -15.27
CA GLY A 364 14.03 -8.56 -16.01
C GLY A 364 13.72 -7.35 -16.91
N VAL A 365 12.45 -7.16 -17.30
CA VAL A 365 12.02 -5.98 -18.08
C VAL A 365 11.67 -4.78 -17.19
N LEU A 366 11.35 -5.02 -15.92
CA LEU A 366 11.00 -3.97 -14.95
C LEU A 366 12.21 -3.27 -14.33
N SER A 367 13.44 -3.74 -14.64
CA SER A 367 14.67 -3.09 -14.18
C SER A 367 14.87 -1.75 -14.89
N GLY A 368 14.42 -0.65 -14.27
CA GLY A 368 14.49 0.70 -14.82
C GLY A 368 13.90 1.78 -13.91
N GLU A 369 14.10 3.06 -14.24
CA GLU A 369 13.53 4.16 -13.46
C GLU A 369 12.00 4.17 -13.55
N GLY A 370 11.29 3.75 -12.49
CA GLY A 370 9.83 3.79 -12.51
C GLY A 370 9.10 3.30 -11.25
N PRO A 371 7.76 3.14 -11.35
CA PRO A 371 6.88 2.64 -10.29
C PRO A 371 7.25 1.27 -9.69
N ALA A 372 8.06 0.49 -10.40
CA ALA A 372 8.59 -0.81 -9.99
C ALA A 372 9.46 -0.77 -8.72
N TYR A 373 9.87 0.42 -8.27
CA TYR A 373 10.63 0.60 -7.02
C TYR A 373 9.84 1.36 -5.95
N SER A 374 8.51 1.38 -6.03
CA SER A 374 7.66 1.91 -4.95
C SER A 374 7.68 0.97 -3.73
N ASP A 375 7.69 1.52 -2.52
CA ASP A 375 7.76 0.74 -1.28
C ASP A 375 6.62 -0.30 -1.17
N VAL A 376 5.40 0.08 -1.52
CA VAL A 376 4.24 -0.83 -1.44
C VAL A 376 4.41 -2.04 -2.38
N PHE A 377 4.92 -1.81 -3.59
CA PHE A 377 5.17 -2.89 -4.54
C PHE A 377 6.32 -3.79 -4.07
N LEU A 378 7.47 -3.21 -3.68
CA LEU A 378 8.64 -3.96 -3.21
C LEU A 378 8.31 -4.80 -1.97
N HIS A 379 7.58 -4.23 -0.99
CA HIS A 379 7.14 -4.95 0.20
C HIS A 379 6.27 -6.15 -0.15
N THR A 380 5.35 -5.97 -1.09
CA THR A 380 4.44 -7.02 -1.56
C THR A 380 5.18 -8.08 -2.37
N LEU A 381 6.12 -7.67 -3.23
CA LEU A 381 6.95 -8.56 -4.03
C LEU A 381 7.82 -9.44 -3.14
N VAL A 382 8.59 -8.85 -2.21
CA VAL A 382 9.44 -9.59 -1.26
C VAL A 382 8.61 -10.55 -0.42
N GLY A 383 7.46 -10.10 0.11
CA GLY A 383 6.56 -10.98 0.87
C GLY A 383 6.07 -12.17 0.05
N HIS A 384 5.66 -11.95 -1.20
CA HIS A 384 5.24 -13.04 -2.08
C HIS A 384 6.39 -13.96 -2.48
N LEU A 385 7.59 -13.44 -2.77
CA LEU A 385 8.77 -14.25 -3.11
C LEU A 385 9.12 -15.21 -1.95
N VAL A 386 9.15 -14.68 -0.73
CA VAL A 386 9.42 -15.47 0.48
C VAL A 386 8.30 -16.48 0.76
N CYS A 387 7.03 -16.12 0.56
CA CYS A 387 5.91 -17.02 0.88
C CYS A 387 5.64 -18.10 -0.20
N HIS A 388 5.90 -17.80 -1.47
CA HIS A 388 5.48 -18.65 -2.59
C HIS A 388 6.62 -19.29 -3.38
N LEU A 389 7.81 -18.68 -3.41
CA LEU A 389 8.96 -19.10 -4.23
C LEU A 389 10.25 -19.27 -3.40
N ALA A 390 10.15 -19.55 -2.09
CA ALA A 390 11.31 -19.69 -1.21
C ALA A 390 12.31 -20.76 -1.68
N GLU A 391 11.82 -21.88 -2.23
CA GLU A 391 12.65 -22.98 -2.70
C GLU A 391 13.43 -22.63 -3.97
N GLU A 392 12.93 -21.71 -4.79
CA GLU A 392 13.57 -21.31 -6.05
C GLU A 392 14.87 -20.54 -5.84
N PHE A 393 15.11 -19.99 -4.63
CA PHE A 393 16.38 -19.35 -4.27
C PHE A 393 17.57 -20.32 -4.22
N ALA A 394 17.34 -21.64 -4.32
CA ALA A 394 18.41 -22.60 -4.51
C ALA A 394 18.97 -22.58 -5.95
N HIS A 395 18.22 -22.05 -6.92
CA HIS A 395 18.62 -21.99 -8.32
C HIS A 395 19.34 -20.68 -8.66
N GLU A 396 20.46 -20.79 -9.39
CA GLU A 396 21.32 -19.65 -9.70
C GLU A 396 20.72 -18.70 -10.75
N ASP A 397 20.04 -19.24 -11.77
CA ASP A 397 19.31 -18.48 -12.79
C ASP A 397 18.29 -17.52 -12.13
N PHE A 398 17.52 -18.05 -11.18
CA PHE A 398 16.53 -17.30 -10.40
C PHE A 398 17.18 -16.20 -9.55
N CYS A 399 18.28 -16.53 -8.87
CA CYS A 399 19.02 -15.56 -8.05
C CYS A 399 19.59 -14.42 -8.89
N THR A 400 20.11 -14.69 -10.09
CA THR A 400 20.67 -13.65 -10.95
C THR A 400 19.61 -12.65 -11.41
N VAL A 401 18.43 -13.10 -11.82
CA VAL A 401 17.35 -12.16 -12.22
C VAL A 401 16.86 -11.32 -11.03
N ILE A 402 16.64 -11.95 -9.87
CA ILE A 402 16.11 -11.26 -8.69
C ILE A 402 17.16 -10.28 -8.12
N PHE A 403 18.36 -10.76 -7.84
CA PHE A 403 19.38 -9.95 -7.19
C PHE A 403 20.13 -9.08 -8.18
N ASP A 404 20.75 -9.65 -9.20
CA ASP A 404 21.69 -8.95 -10.07
C ASP A 404 20.97 -7.99 -11.03
N GLU A 405 19.90 -8.44 -11.69
CA GLU A 405 19.19 -7.63 -12.69
C GLU A 405 18.18 -6.65 -12.06
N PHE A 406 17.52 -7.00 -10.95
CA PHE A 406 16.46 -6.18 -10.38
C PHE A 406 16.86 -5.37 -9.13
N PHE A 407 17.37 -6.00 -8.06
CA PHE A 407 17.67 -5.30 -6.80
C PHE A 407 19.00 -4.54 -6.83
N LEU A 408 20.07 -5.15 -7.35
CA LEU A 408 21.42 -4.56 -7.36
C LEU A 408 21.52 -3.39 -8.35
N THR A 409 20.73 -3.37 -9.43
CA THR A 409 20.67 -2.25 -10.38
C THR A 409 20.13 -0.96 -9.76
N ALA A 410 19.31 -1.04 -8.71
CA ALA A 410 18.71 0.11 -8.03
C ALA A 410 19.15 0.25 -6.56
N LEU A 411 20.28 -0.36 -6.18
CA LEU A 411 20.75 -0.42 -4.79
C LEU A 411 21.07 0.95 -4.16
N ALA A 412 21.28 1.98 -4.98
CA ALA A 412 21.47 3.36 -4.52
C ALA A 412 20.25 3.93 -3.77
N ARG A 413 19.06 3.35 -3.97
CA ARG A 413 17.82 3.79 -3.33
C ARG A 413 17.66 3.14 -1.96
N GLU A 414 17.45 3.95 -0.92
CA GLU A 414 17.36 3.45 0.46
C GLU A 414 16.22 2.44 0.66
N ASN A 415 15.08 2.64 0.01
CA ASN A 415 13.96 1.71 0.09
C ASN A 415 14.28 0.35 -0.55
N VAL A 416 14.96 0.32 -1.70
CA VAL A 416 15.40 -0.93 -2.34
C VAL A 416 16.36 -1.69 -1.43
N LEU A 417 17.32 -1.00 -0.80
CA LEU A 417 18.25 -1.59 0.15
C LEU A 417 17.53 -2.25 1.35
N ARG A 418 16.51 -1.58 1.91
CA ARG A 418 15.69 -2.12 3.01
C ARG A 418 14.94 -3.39 2.61
N HIS A 419 14.34 -3.40 1.42
CA HIS A 419 13.60 -4.56 0.91
C HIS A 419 14.53 -5.72 0.54
N LEU A 420 15.73 -5.42 0.04
CA LEU A 420 16.77 -6.43 -0.18
C LEU A 420 17.23 -7.06 1.14
N LEU A 421 17.46 -6.25 2.19
CA LEU A 421 17.77 -6.75 3.53
C LEU A 421 16.67 -7.70 4.02
N ARG A 422 15.40 -7.34 3.86
CA ARG A 422 14.25 -8.19 4.20
C ARG A 422 14.23 -9.50 3.41
N LEU A 423 14.53 -9.43 2.12
CA LEU A 423 14.56 -10.61 1.26
C LEU A 423 15.66 -11.59 1.70
N VAL A 424 16.87 -11.08 1.92
CA VAL A 424 18.01 -11.88 2.40
C VAL A 424 17.72 -12.44 3.79
N TRP A 425 17.12 -11.66 4.68
CA TRP A 425 16.73 -12.07 6.03
C TRP A 425 15.86 -13.32 6.07
N HIS A 426 15.01 -13.55 5.07
CA HIS A 426 14.20 -14.76 4.98
C HIS A 426 14.79 -15.84 4.07
N SER A 427 15.57 -15.49 3.03
CA SER A 427 16.05 -16.43 2.02
C SER A 427 17.46 -16.97 2.27
N PHE A 428 18.25 -16.40 3.18
CA PHE A 428 19.70 -16.71 3.31
C PHE A 428 20.04 -18.19 3.50
N HIS A 429 19.15 -18.97 4.13
CA HIS A 429 19.34 -20.40 4.38
C HIS A 429 19.20 -21.28 3.12
N LYS A 430 18.66 -20.73 2.02
CA LYS A 430 18.49 -21.40 0.72
C LYS A 430 19.52 -20.98 -0.32
N LEU A 431 20.24 -19.87 -0.06
CA LEU A 431 21.24 -19.33 -0.97
C LEU A 431 22.54 -20.13 -0.92
N ALA A 432 23.22 -20.24 -2.08
CA ALA A 432 24.59 -20.73 -2.13
C ALA A 432 25.53 -19.81 -1.33
N ALA A 433 26.54 -20.38 -0.65
CA ALA A 433 27.45 -19.64 0.21
C ALA A 433 28.19 -18.50 -0.52
N SER A 434 28.65 -18.76 -1.75
CA SER A 434 29.31 -17.76 -2.60
C SER A 434 28.41 -16.56 -2.92
N ARG A 435 27.11 -16.82 -3.16
CA ARG A 435 26.11 -15.78 -3.44
C ARG A 435 25.81 -14.97 -2.20
N LEU A 436 25.65 -15.63 -1.06
CA LEU A 436 25.43 -14.96 0.23
C LEU A 436 26.60 -14.02 0.56
N ASP A 437 27.84 -14.47 0.39
CA ASP A 437 29.03 -13.64 0.64
C ASP A 437 29.09 -12.40 -0.27
N MET A 438 28.72 -12.56 -1.55
CA MET A 438 28.64 -11.44 -2.49
C MET A 438 27.59 -10.42 -2.07
N LEU A 439 26.38 -10.88 -1.72
CA LEU A 439 25.30 -10.02 -1.25
C LEU A 439 25.65 -9.31 0.05
N MET A 440 26.27 -10.02 1.01
CA MET A 440 26.69 -9.43 2.28
C MET A 440 27.75 -8.35 2.10
N LYS A 441 28.70 -8.52 1.17
CA LYS A 441 29.68 -7.47 0.82
C LYS A 441 29.00 -6.25 0.20
N ALA A 442 28.09 -6.45 -0.76
CA ALA A 442 27.35 -5.37 -1.40
C ALA A 442 26.49 -4.59 -0.37
N LEU A 443 25.77 -5.30 0.49
CA LEU A 443 24.98 -4.72 1.58
C LEU A 443 25.87 -3.96 2.57
N GLN A 444 27.04 -4.48 2.92
CA GLN A 444 27.97 -3.83 3.84
C GLN A 444 28.41 -2.47 3.31
N THR A 445 28.84 -2.38 2.05
CA THR A 445 29.28 -1.13 1.42
C THR A 445 28.17 -0.07 1.46
N MET A 446 26.93 -0.47 1.19
CA MET A 446 25.80 0.48 1.12
C MET A 446 25.25 0.85 2.50
N CYS A 447 25.28 -0.07 3.47
CA CYS A 447 24.87 0.19 4.85
C CYS A 447 25.88 1.06 5.60
N THR A 448 27.18 1.03 5.25
CA THR A 448 28.15 1.97 5.82
C THR A 448 27.89 3.42 5.42
N GLY A 449 27.26 3.65 4.26
CA GLY A 449 26.80 4.98 3.84
C GLY A 449 25.49 5.44 4.48
N ASN A 450 24.70 4.51 5.05
CA ASN A 450 23.36 4.76 5.59
C ASN A 450 23.26 4.32 7.05
N HIS A 451 23.58 5.23 7.98
CA HIS A 451 23.64 4.94 9.43
C HIS A 451 22.35 4.34 10.03
N ASN A 452 21.18 4.63 9.43
CA ASN A 452 19.89 4.12 9.90
C ASN A 452 19.72 2.60 9.70
N LEU A 453 20.43 2.01 8.74
CA LEU A 453 20.28 0.60 8.34
C LEU A 453 21.39 -0.31 8.87
N THR A 454 22.48 0.28 9.39
CA THR A 454 23.55 -0.42 10.09
C THR A 454 23.05 -1.36 11.19
N PRO A 455 22.12 -0.99 12.10
CA PRO A 455 21.67 -1.92 13.15
C PRO A 455 20.93 -3.14 12.59
N SER A 456 20.09 -2.97 11.57
CA SER A 456 19.37 -4.07 10.93
C SER A 456 20.33 -5.02 10.19
N PHE A 457 21.40 -4.48 9.60
CA PHE A 457 22.43 -5.28 8.94
C PHE A 457 23.28 -6.09 9.94
N GLU A 458 23.62 -5.51 11.10
CA GLU A 458 24.33 -6.25 12.16
C GLU A 458 23.47 -7.37 12.74
N GLN A 459 22.17 -7.15 12.94
CA GLN A 459 21.23 -8.21 13.33
C GLN A 459 21.18 -9.36 12.30
N LEU A 460 21.23 -9.03 11.01
CA LEU A 460 21.27 -10.03 9.94
C LEU A 460 22.56 -10.86 10.00
N LYS A 461 23.72 -10.21 10.19
CA LYS A 461 25.01 -10.91 10.36
C LYS A 461 24.99 -11.86 11.56
N GLU A 462 24.50 -11.39 12.70
CA GLU A 462 24.39 -12.19 13.92
C GLU A 462 23.54 -13.43 13.64
N ARG A 463 22.36 -13.25 13.03
CA ARG A 463 21.46 -14.36 12.70
C ARG A 463 22.09 -15.39 11.75
N ILE A 464 22.80 -14.94 10.71
CA ILE A 464 23.51 -15.83 9.79
C ILE A 464 24.58 -16.63 10.55
N SER A 465 25.35 -15.98 11.43
CA SER A 465 26.41 -16.63 12.21
C SER A 465 25.87 -17.66 13.21
N THR A 466 24.75 -17.36 13.90
CA THR A 466 24.10 -18.30 14.82
C THR A 466 23.63 -19.55 14.08
N GLN A 467 23.03 -19.37 12.89
CA GLN A 467 22.55 -20.50 12.10
C GLN A 467 23.68 -21.37 11.55
N GLN A 468 24.76 -20.77 11.02
CA GLN A 468 25.95 -21.50 10.57
C GLN A 468 26.59 -22.32 11.71
N THR A 469 26.66 -21.74 12.92
CA THR A 469 27.18 -22.42 14.11
C THR A 469 26.30 -23.61 14.53
N SER A 470 24.96 -23.45 14.45
CA SER A 470 24.01 -24.52 14.76
C SER A 470 24.04 -25.69 13.76
N MET A 471 24.36 -25.43 12.49
CA MET A 471 24.51 -26.46 11.46
C MET A 471 25.82 -27.25 11.60
N SER A 472 26.90 -26.58 12.03
CA SER A 472 28.20 -27.22 12.31
C SER A 472 28.15 -28.14 13.56
N ALA A 473 27.30 -27.83 14.54
CA ALA A 473 27.11 -28.65 15.74
C ALA A 473 26.32 -29.97 15.50
N ARG A 474 25.81 -30.21 14.28
CA ARG A 474 24.97 -31.36 13.92
C ARG A 474 25.71 -32.51 13.21
N VAL A 475 27.04 -32.57 13.30
CA VAL A 475 27.83 -33.73 12.84
C VAL A 475 27.46 -34.95 13.70
N PRO A 476 27.13 -36.12 13.12
CA PRO A 476 26.79 -37.30 13.92
C PRO A 476 28.02 -37.75 14.71
N GLN A 477 27.87 -37.92 16.02
CA GLN A 477 28.84 -38.70 16.79
C GLN A 477 28.92 -40.11 16.17
N PRO A 478 30.11 -40.67 15.91
CA PRO A 478 30.22 -42.05 15.50
C PRO A 478 29.68 -42.93 16.62
N THR A 479 28.59 -43.65 16.35
CA THR A 479 28.05 -44.66 17.26
C THR A 479 29.03 -45.83 17.29
N ASP A 480 29.96 -45.82 18.24
CA ASP A 480 30.60 -47.05 18.69
C ASP A 480 29.53 -47.92 19.36
N SER A 481 29.14 -49.00 18.71
CA SER A 481 28.37 -50.08 19.34
C SER A 481 28.95 -51.42 18.88
N PRO A 482 29.27 -52.33 19.82
CA PRO A 482 30.02 -53.54 19.51
C PRO A 482 29.11 -54.57 18.82
N VAL A 483 29.64 -55.19 17.78
CA VAL A 483 29.00 -56.25 17.00
C VAL A 483 28.81 -57.49 17.87
N PHE A 484 27.56 -57.86 18.18
CA PHE A 484 27.23 -59.21 18.63
C PHE A 484 27.16 -60.14 17.40
N GLN A 485 28.12 -61.04 17.28
CA GLN A 485 28.07 -62.16 16.34
C GLN A 485 26.99 -63.15 16.80
N VAL A 486 26.02 -63.43 15.93
CA VAL A 486 25.07 -64.54 16.12
C VAL A 486 25.56 -65.73 15.28
N PRO A 487 25.74 -66.94 15.86
CA PRO A 487 26.12 -68.11 15.07
C PRO A 487 24.88 -68.72 14.40
N CYS A 488 24.97 -68.92 13.08
CA CYS A 488 23.99 -69.68 12.30
C CYS A 488 24.12 -71.19 12.59
N THR A 489 22.99 -71.86 12.84
CA THR A 489 22.91 -73.34 12.85
C THR A 489 22.53 -73.84 11.45
N PRO A 490 23.06 -74.99 10.99
CA PRO A 490 22.83 -75.49 9.65
C PRO A 490 21.57 -76.38 9.61
N HIS A 491 20.66 -76.12 8.67
CA HIS A 491 19.62 -77.06 8.29
C HIS A 491 20.17 -78.03 7.24
N HIS A 492 20.21 -79.33 7.60
CA HIS A 492 20.34 -80.43 6.64
C HIS A 492 19.11 -80.48 5.73
N SER A 493 19.33 -80.61 4.42
CA SER A 493 18.35 -81.10 3.45
C SER A 493 18.80 -82.48 2.98
N TYR A 494 17.83 -83.36 2.72
CA TYR A 494 18.03 -84.66 2.06
C TYR A 494 18.69 -84.51 0.69
#